data_AF-A0A971TNG7-F1
#
_entry.id   AF-A0A971TNG7-F1
#
_cell.length_a   1.000
_cell.length_b   1.000
_cell.length_c   1.000
_cell.angle_alpha   90.00
_cell.angle_beta   90.00
_cell.angle_gamma   90.00
#
_symmetry.space_group_name_H-M   'P 1'
#
loop_
_entity.id
_entity.type
_entity.pdbx_description
1 polymer ?
#
loop_
_entity_poly.entity_id
_entity_poly.type
_entity_poly.pdbx_seq_one_letter_code
_entity_poly.pdbx_strand_id
1 'polypeptide(L)'
;MARTNTDNLARDLGRLLNELMGLHAELAMHMRTKLDAIKRADTDQITAITARELVLADRVLEREGLRRQMTRQLIAGLGVGDKLEEPVRLTVLADYLPEPGRSQVLVAAAGLRERVHEVERLRVTSSLITQEMLKHLGEVMTAMRSGGPSDAYGRGGKRQRSGGAHVFEAVG
;
A
#
# COMPACT_ATOMS: atom_id res chain seq x y z
N MET A 1 19.60 -33.86 -17.51
CA MET A 1 18.28 -33.65 -16.87
C MET A 1 18.25 -32.44 -15.94
N ALA A 2 19.29 -32.15 -15.14
CA ALA A 2 19.29 -30.99 -14.23
C ALA A 2 19.17 -29.62 -14.93
N ARG A 3 19.85 -29.40 -16.06
CA ARG A 3 19.82 -28.12 -16.80
C ARG A 3 18.42 -27.75 -17.33
N THR A 4 17.68 -28.74 -17.85
CA THR A 4 16.33 -28.52 -18.37
C THR A 4 15.36 -28.12 -17.26
N ASN A 5 15.57 -28.62 -16.04
CA ASN A 5 14.74 -28.28 -14.88
C ASN A 5 15.03 -26.86 -14.37
N THR A 6 16.30 -26.45 -14.31
CA THR A 6 16.68 -25.08 -13.92
C THR A 6 16.19 -24.03 -14.91
N ASP A 7 16.21 -24.33 -16.22
CA ASP A 7 15.72 -23.41 -17.24
C ASP A 7 14.20 -23.22 -17.16
N ASN A 8 13.45 -24.29 -16.85
CA ASN A 8 12.00 -24.20 -16.63
C ASN A 8 11.69 -23.38 -15.37
N LEU A 9 12.39 -23.65 -14.26
CA LEU A 9 12.25 -22.87 -13.02
C LEU A 9 12.58 -21.39 -13.22
N ALA A 10 13.58 -21.06 -14.02
CA ALA A 10 13.93 -19.66 -14.33
C ALA A 10 12.82 -18.95 -15.11
N ARG A 11 12.21 -19.63 -16.09
CA ARG A 11 11.06 -19.08 -16.83
C ARG A 11 9.84 -18.92 -15.94
N ASP A 12 9.56 -19.89 -15.08
CA ASP A 12 8.41 -19.85 -14.18
C ASP A 12 8.60 -18.76 -13.11
N LEU A 13 9.82 -18.57 -12.60
CA LEU A 13 10.17 -17.43 -11.75
C LEU A 13 9.95 -16.11 -12.49
N GLY A 14 10.37 -16.00 -13.75
CA GLY A 14 10.12 -14.82 -14.59
C GLY A 14 8.63 -14.51 -14.76
N ARG A 15 7.80 -15.53 -14.99
CA ARG A 15 6.32 -15.39 -15.05
C ARG A 15 5.75 -14.92 -13.72
N LEU A 16 6.17 -15.53 -12.61
CA LEU A 16 5.72 -15.16 -11.27
C LEU A 16 6.08 -13.71 -10.90
N LEU A 17 7.27 -13.24 -11.31
CA LEU A 17 7.67 -11.84 -11.12
C LEU A 17 6.77 -10.88 -11.89
N ASN A 18 6.34 -11.25 -13.10
CA ASN A 18 5.37 -10.46 -13.87
C ASN A 18 3.97 -10.48 -13.24
N GLU A 19 3.53 -11.62 -12.70
CA GLU A 19 2.28 -11.69 -11.93
C GLU A 19 2.32 -10.77 -10.70
N LEU A 20 3.40 -10.82 -9.92
CA LEU A 20 3.62 -9.92 -8.78
C LEU A 20 3.61 -8.46 -9.21
N MET A 21 4.25 -8.13 -10.33
CA MET A 21 4.24 -6.78 -10.88
C MET A 21 2.80 -6.31 -11.20
N GLY A 22 1.97 -7.18 -11.79
CA GLY A 22 0.57 -6.92 -12.07
C GLY A 22 -0.24 -6.66 -10.79
N LEU A 23 -0.06 -7.49 -9.76
CA LEU A 23 -0.72 -7.32 -8.46
C LEU A 23 -0.32 -6.00 -7.78
N HIS A 24 0.96 -5.63 -7.82
CA HIS A 24 1.40 -4.34 -7.28
C HIS A 24 0.84 -3.14 -8.07
N ALA A 25 0.69 -3.27 -9.39
CA ALA A 25 0.04 -2.22 -10.20
C ALA A 25 -1.45 -2.07 -9.85
N GLU A 26 -2.16 -3.18 -9.64
CA GLU A 26 -3.56 -3.19 -9.20
C GLU A 26 -3.71 -2.56 -7.80
N LEU A 27 -2.80 -2.89 -6.87
CA LEU A 27 -2.76 -2.28 -5.55
C LEU A 27 -2.51 -0.76 -5.64
N ALA A 28 -1.54 -0.33 -6.45
CA ALA A 28 -1.26 1.09 -6.66
C ALA A 28 -2.48 1.86 -7.22
N MET A 29 -3.23 1.24 -8.13
CA MET A 29 -4.48 1.79 -8.65
C MET A 29 -5.52 1.96 -7.53
N HIS A 30 -5.74 0.94 -6.70
CA HIS A 30 -6.69 1.05 -5.57
C HIS A 30 -6.29 2.11 -4.57
N MET A 31 -5.00 2.24 -4.24
CA MET A 31 -4.52 3.27 -3.33
C MET A 31 -4.77 4.68 -3.87
N ARG A 32 -4.62 4.89 -5.19
CA ARG A 32 -4.98 6.17 -5.84
C ARG A 32 -6.48 6.45 -5.75
N THR A 33 -7.32 5.46 -6.05
CA THR A 33 -8.77 5.61 -5.93
C THR A 33 -9.20 5.88 -4.49
N LYS A 34 -8.56 5.23 -3.52
CA LYS A 34 -8.78 5.45 -2.08
C LYS A 34 -8.39 6.85 -1.66
N LEU A 35 -7.25 7.35 -2.13
CA LEU A 35 -6.83 8.74 -1.91
C LEU A 35 -7.87 9.74 -2.42
N ASP A 36 -8.47 9.50 -3.59
CA ASP A 36 -9.51 10.37 -4.13
C ASP A 36 -10.83 10.27 -3.35
N ALA A 37 -11.19 9.07 -2.87
CA ALA A 37 -12.33 8.89 -1.97
C ALA A 37 -12.13 9.60 -0.62
N ILE A 38 -10.92 9.56 -0.06
CA ILE A 38 -10.55 10.30 1.17
C ILE A 38 -10.72 11.80 0.97
N LYS A 39 -10.26 12.36 -0.14
CA LYS A 39 -10.44 13.79 -0.45
C LYS A 39 -11.91 14.21 -0.54
N ARG A 40 -12.80 13.28 -0.92
CA ARG A 40 -14.25 13.51 -1.03
C ARG A 40 -15.02 13.16 0.24
N ALA A 41 -14.32 12.66 1.27
CA ALA A 41 -14.93 12.13 2.50
C ALA A 41 -15.98 11.02 2.23
N ASP A 42 -15.82 10.25 1.15
CA ASP A 42 -16.73 9.16 0.78
C ASP A 42 -16.39 7.89 1.58
N THR A 43 -17.02 7.75 2.75
CA THR A 43 -16.71 6.67 3.70
C THR A 43 -17.06 5.29 3.16
N ASP A 44 -18.14 5.17 2.38
CA ASP A 44 -18.57 3.90 1.77
C ASP A 44 -17.54 3.44 0.73
N GLN A 45 -17.09 4.37 -0.12
CA GLN A 45 -16.07 4.09 -1.13
C GLN A 45 -14.72 3.73 -0.48
N ILE A 46 -14.30 4.44 0.58
CA ILE A 46 -13.08 4.11 1.33
C ILE A 46 -13.14 2.69 1.90
N THR A 47 -14.28 2.29 2.45
CA THR A 47 -14.48 0.98 3.06
C THR A 47 -14.45 -0.13 2.01
N ALA A 48 -15.17 0.07 0.90
CA ALA A 48 -15.19 -0.86 -0.22
C ALA A 48 -13.80 -1.05 -0.85
N ILE A 49 -13.03 0.02 -1.03
CA ILE A 49 -11.67 -0.08 -1.58
C ILE A 49 -10.73 -0.77 -0.59
N THR A 50 -10.82 -0.45 0.70
CA THR A 50 -10.00 -1.09 1.74
C THR A 50 -10.21 -2.60 1.80
N ALA A 51 -11.46 -3.08 1.66
CA ALA A 51 -11.74 -4.50 1.59
C ALA A 51 -11.07 -5.18 0.37
N ARG A 52 -11.07 -4.52 -0.79
CA ARG A 52 -10.37 -5.02 -2.00
C ARG A 52 -8.86 -5.02 -1.85
N GLU A 53 -8.30 -3.97 -1.22
CA GLU A 53 -6.86 -3.89 -0.91
C GLU A 53 -6.40 -5.03 -0.03
N LEU A 54 -7.19 -5.42 0.99
CA LEU A 54 -6.85 -6.55 1.87
C LEU A 54 -6.76 -7.87 1.10
N VAL A 55 -7.76 -8.17 0.27
CA VAL A 55 -7.75 -9.39 -0.57
C VAL A 55 -6.55 -9.40 -1.51
N LEU A 56 -6.18 -8.25 -2.09
CA LEU A 56 -5.00 -8.16 -2.94
C LEU A 56 -3.69 -8.28 -2.17
N ALA A 57 -3.61 -7.72 -0.95
CA ALA A 57 -2.45 -7.85 -0.09
C ALA A 57 -2.18 -9.33 0.27
N ASP A 58 -3.22 -10.08 0.61
CA ASP A 58 -3.12 -11.51 0.87
C ASP A 58 -2.59 -12.28 -0.35
N ARG A 59 -3.14 -12.00 -1.54
CA ARG A 59 -2.65 -12.59 -2.80
C ARG A 59 -1.18 -12.24 -3.08
N VAL A 60 -0.75 -11.01 -2.80
CA VAL A 60 0.66 -10.60 -2.93
C VAL A 60 1.55 -11.40 -1.97
N LEU A 61 1.12 -11.57 -0.71
CA LEU A 61 1.86 -12.34 0.28
C LEU A 61 2.03 -13.81 -0.13
N GLU A 62 0.96 -14.45 -0.63
CA GLU A 62 1.02 -15.81 -1.16
C GLU A 62 2.02 -15.93 -2.31
N ARG A 63 1.95 -15.02 -3.29
CA ARG A 63 2.84 -15.02 -4.47
C ARG A 63 4.29 -14.73 -4.11
N GLU A 64 4.51 -13.86 -3.13
CA GLU A 64 5.84 -13.59 -2.58
C GLU A 64 6.41 -14.82 -1.84
N GLY A 65 5.56 -15.59 -1.16
CA GLY A 65 5.91 -16.90 -0.60
C GLY A 65 6.38 -17.88 -1.67
N LEU A 66 5.59 -18.02 -2.75
CA LEU A 66 5.96 -18.86 -3.90
C LEU A 66 7.28 -18.39 -4.55
N ARG A 67 7.48 -17.08 -4.66
CA ARG A 67 8.73 -16.51 -5.22
C ARG A 67 9.92 -16.96 -4.40
N ARG A 68 9.85 -16.85 -3.07
CA ARG A 68 10.92 -17.29 -2.17
C ARG A 68 11.19 -18.79 -2.31
N GLN A 69 10.14 -19.60 -2.40
CA GLN A 69 10.27 -21.05 -2.60
C GLN A 69 10.97 -21.38 -3.92
N MET A 70 10.53 -20.79 -5.03
CA MET A 70 11.13 -20.99 -6.36
C MET A 70 12.60 -20.54 -6.40
N THR A 71 12.91 -19.38 -5.80
CA THR A 71 14.29 -18.90 -5.65
C THR A 71 15.17 -19.93 -4.93
N ARG A 72 14.71 -20.50 -3.81
CA ARG A 72 15.47 -21.53 -3.08
C ARG A 72 15.66 -22.80 -3.91
N GLN A 73 14.63 -23.27 -4.60
CA GLN A 73 14.73 -24.44 -5.48
C GLN A 73 15.72 -24.20 -6.62
N LEU A 74 15.74 -22.98 -7.18
CA LEU A 74 16.64 -22.62 -8.26
C LEU A 74 18.10 -22.54 -7.76
N ILE A 75 18.34 -21.97 -6.58
CA ILE A 75 19.67 -21.97 -5.93
C ILE A 75 20.17 -23.41 -5.69
N ALA A 76 19.30 -24.27 -5.16
CA ALA A 76 19.62 -25.68 -4.94
C ALA A 76 19.92 -26.42 -6.26
N GLY A 77 19.12 -26.17 -7.30
CA GLY A 77 19.31 -26.76 -8.63
C GLY A 77 20.58 -26.30 -9.35
N LEU A 78 21.05 -25.07 -9.08
CA LEU A 78 22.31 -24.54 -9.59
C LEU A 78 23.53 -24.97 -8.77
N GLY A 79 23.34 -25.52 -7.56
CA GLY A 79 24.43 -25.93 -6.68
C GLY A 79 25.28 -24.77 -6.15
N VAL A 80 24.67 -23.58 -5.97
CA VAL A 80 25.37 -22.35 -5.53
C VAL A 80 24.95 -21.88 -4.13
N GLY A 81 24.25 -22.72 -3.37
CA GLY A 81 23.74 -22.39 -2.03
C GLY A 81 24.84 -21.90 -1.07
N ASP A 82 25.97 -22.60 -1.02
CA ASP A 82 27.08 -22.25 -0.13
C ASP A 82 27.83 -20.97 -0.56
N LYS A 83 27.56 -20.45 -1.77
CA LYS A 83 28.22 -19.26 -2.33
C LYS A 83 27.38 -17.99 -2.18
N LEU A 84 26.15 -18.10 -1.69
CA LEU A 84 25.19 -16.99 -1.64
C LEU A 84 24.72 -16.75 -0.20
N GLU A 85 24.84 -15.51 0.26
CA GLU A 85 24.27 -15.09 1.55
C GLU A 85 22.75 -14.87 1.43
N GLU A 86 21.99 -15.32 2.44
CA GLU A 86 20.56 -15.03 2.54
C GLU A 86 20.31 -13.65 3.17
N PRO A 87 19.37 -12.82 2.66
CA PRO A 87 18.48 -13.09 1.53
C PRO A 87 19.14 -12.83 0.16
N VAL A 88 19.04 -13.82 -0.73
CA VAL A 88 19.62 -13.75 -2.08
C VAL A 88 18.90 -12.72 -2.94
N ARG A 89 19.65 -11.75 -3.45
CA ARG A 89 19.14 -10.77 -4.42
C ARG A 89 18.92 -11.43 -5.77
N LEU A 90 17.77 -11.17 -6.40
CA LEU A 90 17.44 -11.70 -7.74
C LEU A 90 18.47 -11.31 -8.82
N THR A 91 19.15 -10.16 -8.66
CA THR A 91 20.24 -9.74 -9.56
C THR A 91 21.43 -10.68 -9.48
N VAL A 92 21.83 -11.06 -8.27
CA VAL A 92 22.96 -11.97 -8.03
C VAL A 92 22.61 -13.37 -8.53
N LEU A 93 21.37 -13.82 -8.30
CA LEU A 93 20.89 -15.10 -8.82
C LEU A 93 20.90 -15.16 -10.35
N ALA A 94 20.55 -14.05 -11.01
CA ALA A 94 20.51 -13.98 -12.46
C ALA A 94 21.89 -14.15 -13.12
N ASP A 95 22.99 -13.81 -12.43
CA ASP A 95 24.35 -14.01 -12.96
C ASP A 95 24.76 -15.48 -13.06
N TYR A 96 24.07 -16.38 -12.36
CA TYR A 96 24.27 -17.83 -12.45
C TYR A 96 23.35 -18.50 -13.48
N LEU A 97 22.45 -17.74 -14.12
CA LEU A 97 21.52 -18.26 -15.12
C LEU A 97 22.10 -18.11 -16.54
N PRO A 98 21.93 -19.12 -17.41
CA PRO A 98 22.22 -18.96 -18.83
C PRO A 98 21.17 -18.04 -19.50
N GLU A 99 21.53 -17.47 -20.65
CA GLU A 99 20.56 -16.77 -21.51
C GLU A 99 19.58 -17.80 -22.13
N PRO A 100 18.28 -17.46 -22.29
CA PRO A 100 17.65 -16.14 -22.08
C PRO A 100 17.14 -15.88 -20.65
N GLY A 101 17.31 -16.83 -19.72
CA GLY A 101 16.73 -16.77 -18.38
C GLY A 101 17.25 -15.60 -17.55
N ARG A 102 18.56 -15.30 -17.67
CA ARG A 102 19.20 -14.14 -17.04
C ARG A 102 18.50 -12.83 -17.40
N SER A 103 18.39 -12.52 -18.69
CA SER A 103 17.76 -11.29 -19.16
C SER A 103 16.30 -11.16 -18.70
N GLN A 104 15.52 -12.25 -18.78
CA GLN A 104 14.12 -12.26 -18.37
C GLN A 104 13.94 -11.97 -16.88
N VAL A 105 14.73 -12.61 -16.02
CA VAL A 105 14.67 -12.41 -14.56
C VAL A 105 15.11 -10.98 -14.20
N LEU A 106 16.14 -10.45 -14.84
CA LEU A 106 16.61 -9.08 -14.58
C LEU A 106 15.56 -8.03 -14.95
N VAL A 107 14.95 -8.13 -16.13
CA VAL A 107 13.90 -7.21 -16.58
C VAL A 107 12.69 -7.28 -15.67
N ALA A 108 12.19 -8.49 -15.37
CA ALA A 108 11.04 -8.67 -14.49
C ALA A 108 11.31 -8.18 -13.06
N ALA A 109 12.51 -8.43 -12.52
CA ALA A 109 12.90 -7.95 -11.19
C ALA A 109 13.05 -6.43 -11.13
N ALA A 110 13.51 -5.79 -12.21
CA ALA A 110 13.58 -4.33 -12.30
C ALA A 110 12.17 -3.72 -12.33
N GLY A 111 11.28 -4.24 -13.18
CA GLY A 111 9.89 -3.78 -13.26
C GLY A 111 9.13 -3.98 -11.94
N LEU A 112 9.30 -5.13 -11.28
CA LEU A 112 8.72 -5.37 -9.95
C LEU A 112 9.23 -4.35 -8.92
N ARG A 113 10.54 -4.08 -8.89
CA ARG A 113 11.12 -3.07 -7.98
C ARG A 113 10.48 -1.71 -8.18
N GLU A 114 10.35 -1.25 -9.41
CA GLU A 114 9.71 0.03 -9.71
C GLU A 114 8.27 0.09 -9.15
N ARG A 115 7.47 -0.96 -9.37
CA ARG A 115 6.09 -1.02 -8.85
C ARG A 115 6.00 -1.06 -7.34
N VAL A 116 6.91 -1.78 -6.67
CA VAL A 116 6.98 -1.78 -5.21
C VAL A 116 7.30 -0.38 -4.67
N HIS A 117 8.23 0.34 -5.31
CA HIS A 117 8.55 1.73 -4.91
C HIS A 117 7.37 2.67 -5.13
N GLU A 118 6.62 2.50 -6.23
CA GLU A 118 5.40 3.27 -6.50
C GLU A 118 4.33 3.05 -5.40
N VAL A 119 4.07 1.81 -5.03
CA VAL A 119 3.15 1.44 -3.94
C VAL A 119 3.60 2.07 -2.61
N GLU A 120 4.88 1.98 -2.27
CA GLU A 120 5.39 2.55 -1.01
C GLU A 120 5.25 4.07 -0.97
N ARG A 121 5.53 4.76 -2.09
CA ARG A 121 5.29 6.21 -2.20
C ARG A 121 3.83 6.58 -1.99
N LEU A 122 2.91 5.83 -2.59
CA LEU A 122 1.46 6.03 -2.41
C LEU A 122 1.05 5.78 -0.95
N ARG A 123 1.65 4.77 -0.30
CA ARG A 123 1.38 4.43 1.10
C ARG A 123 1.76 5.57 2.02
N VAL A 124 2.98 6.08 1.89
CA VAL A 124 3.47 7.22 2.68
C VAL A 124 2.55 8.44 2.48
N THR A 125 2.20 8.74 1.22
CA THR A 125 1.33 9.87 0.89
C THR A 125 -0.07 9.72 1.51
N SER A 126 -0.67 8.53 1.40
CA SER A 126 -1.98 8.23 1.97
C SER A 126 -1.97 8.30 3.50
N SER A 127 -0.89 7.85 4.14
CA SER A 127 -0.74 7.94 5.58
C SER A 127 -0.70 9.40 6.04
N LEU A 128 0.08 10.26 5.37
CA LEU A 128 0.19 11.68 5.70
C LEU A 128 -1.15 12.40 5.54
N ILE A 129 -1.85 12.18 4.43
CA ILE A 129 -3.17 12.78 4.18
C ILE A 129 -4.17 12.35 5.25
N THR A 130 -4.20 11.05 5.57
CA THR A 130 -5.13 10.52 6.59
C THR A 130 -4.85 11.13 7.96
N GLN A 131 -3.57 11.29 8.34
CA GLN A 131 -3.18 11.93 9.60
C GLN A 131 -3.65 13.39 9.67
N GLU A 132 -3.43 14.18 8.62
CA GLU A 132 -3.84 15.59 8.61
C GLU A 132 -5.37 15.72 8.61
N MET A 133 -6.09 14.87 7.87
CA MET A 133 -7.56 14.84 7.89
C MET A 133 -8.13 14.54 9.29
N LEU A 134 -7.53 13.57 10.01
CA LEU A 134 -7.94 13.26 11.38
C LEU A 134 -7.65 14.40 12.35
N LYS A 135 -6.51 15.09 12.18
CA LYS A 135 -6.16 16.27 12.96
C LYS A 135 -7.18 17.40 12.76
N HIS A 136 -7.52 17.73 11.51
CA HIS A 136 -8.54 18.74 11.22
C HIS A 136 -9.93 18.37 11.75
N LEU A 137 -10.31 17.09 11.67
CA LEU A 137 -11.56 16.63 12.29
C LEU A 137 -11.55 16.86 13.81
N GLY A 138 -10.41 16.61 14.47
CA GLY A 138 -10.23 16.89 15.89
C GLY A 138 -10.35 18.39 16.23
N GLU A 139 -9.79 19.26 15.38
CA GLU A 139 -9.90 20.72 15.52
C GLU A 139 -11.36 21.17 15.37
N VAL A 140 -12.08 20.67 14.36
CA VAL A 140 -13.52 20.95 14.14
C VAL A 140 -14.35 20.48 15.34
N MET A 141 -14.13 19.26 15.82
CA MET A 141 -14.83 18.73 16.99
C MET A 141 -14.53 19.53 18.26
N THR A 142 -13.33 20.10 18.37
CA THR A 142 -12.97 20.97 19.49
C THR A 142 -13.65 22.33 19.37
N ALA A 143 -13.71 22.92 18.17
CA ALA A 143 -14.45 24.15 17.91
C ALA A 143 -15.96 24.00 18.13
N MET A 144 -16.54 22.87 17.72
CA MET A 144 -17.96 22.56 17.95
C MET A 144 -18.28 22.36 19.44
N ARG A 145 -17.36 21.75 20.19
CA ARG A 145 -17.51 21.55 21.65
C ARG A 145 -17.25 22.82 22.44
N SER A 146 -16.31 23.67 22.03
CA SER A 146 -15.95 24.86 22.81
C SER A 146 -16.99 25.97 22.73
N GLY A 147 -17.96 25.88 21.80
CA GLY A 147 -19.03 26.86 21.65
C GLY A 147 -18.46 28.26 21.47
N GLY A 148 -18.20 28.68 20.23
CA GLY A 148 -17.73 30.04 19.95
C GLY A 148 -18.60 31.08 20.66
N PRO A 149 -18.04 32.26 21.05
CA PRO A 149 -18.78 33.25 21.83
C PRO A 149 -20.09 33.63 21.12
N SER A 150 -21.19 33.10 21.62
CA SER A 150 -22.54 33.41 21.15
C SER A 150 -22.96 34.70 21.86
N ASP A 151 -22.74 35.82 21.18
CA ASP A 151 -23.29 37.11 21.57
C ASP A 151 -24.80 37.06 21.32
N ALA A 152 -25.55 36.66 22.35
CA ALA A 152 -27.00 36.80 22.34
C ALA A 152 -27.36 38.24 22.75
N TYR A 153 -28.29 38.86 22.04
CA TYR A 153 -28.88 40.11 22.47
C TYR A 153 -29.96 39.80 23.51
N GLY A 154 -29.77 40.28 24.74
CA GLY A 154 -30.80 40.17 25.78
C GLY A 154 -32.04 41.00 25.41
N ARG A 155 -33.17 40.74 26.09
CA ARG A 155 -34.46 41.42 25.84
C ARG A 155 -34.41 42.96 25.92
N GLY A 156 -33.36 43.52 26.53
CA GLY A 156 -33.08 44.96 26.60
C GLY A 156 -32.06 45.48 25.59
N GLY A 157 -31.71 44.74 24.53
CA GLY A 157 -30.79 45.17 23.47
C GLY A 157 -29.30 45.22 23.86
N LYS A 158 -28.96 44.84 25.10
CA LYS A 158 -27.57 44.74 25.54
C LYS A 158 -26.98 43.39 25.12
N ARG A 159 -25.76 43.41 24.57
CA ARG A 159 -24.96 42.21 24.33
C ARG A 159 -24.77 41.48 25.65
N GLN A 160 -25.27 40.26 25.73
CA GLN A 160 -25.10 39.39 26.87
C GLN A 160 -24.28 38.20 26.38
N ARG A 161 -23.12 37.98 27.00
CA ARG A 161 -22.33 36.77 26.75
C ARG A 161 -23.15 35.61 27.32
N SER A 162 -23.89 34.90 26.46
CA SER A 162 -24.47 33.63 26.85
C SER A 162 -23.31 32.63 26.97
N GLY A 163 -23.27 31.88 28.08
CA GLY A 163 -22.36 30.74 28.18
C GLY A 163 -22.58 29.85 26.95
N GLY A 164 -21.49 29.54 26.25
CA GLY A 164 -21.54 28.98 24.90
C GLY A 164 -22.53 27.82 24.81
N ALA A 165 -23.53 27.97 23.93
CA ALA A 165 -24.41 26.87 23.61
C ALA A 165 -23.60 25.81 22.86
N HIS A 166 -23.44 24.64 23.47
CA HIS A 166 -22.83 23.51 22.81
C HIS A 166 -23.75 23.09 21.66
N VAL A 167 -23.20 22.92 20.44
CA VAL A 167 -24.01 22.50 19.27
C VAL A 167 -24.74 21.18 19.54
N PHE A 168 -24.19 20.33 20.42
CA PHE A 168 -24.80 19.07 20.85
C PHE A 168 -25.92 19.23 21.89
N GLU A 169 -25.99 20.34 22.63
CA GLU A 169 -27.12 20.63 23.53
C GLU A 169 -28.33 21.23 22.78
N ALA A 170 -28.11 21.86 21.62
CA ALA A 170 -29.17 22.50 20.86
C ALA A 170 -30.05 21.55 20.03
N VAL A 171 -29.70 20.25 19.97
CA VAL A 171 -30.37 19.24 19.14
C VAL A 171 -30.84 18.02 19.96
N GLY A 172 -30.83 18.14 21.31
CA GLY A 172 -31.37 17.15 22.24
C GLY A 172 -32.82 17.40 22.60
#